data_AF-A0A9E3Y6J0-F1
#
_entry.id   AF-A0A9E3Y6J0-F1
#
_cell.length_a   1.000
_cell.length_b   1.000
_cell.length_c   1.000
_cell.angle_alpha   90.00
_cell.angle_beta   90.00
_cell.angle_gamma   90.00
#
_symmetry.space_group_name_H-M   'P 1'
#
loop_
_entity.id
_entity.type
_entity.pdbx_description
1 polymer ?
#
loop_
_entity_poly.entity_id
_entity_poly.type
_entity_poly.pdbx_seq_one_letter_code
_entity_poly.pdbx_strand_id
1 'polypeptide(L)'
;SMAYKLLPKYQGRFGVEPVFAEPKDALVPMPITSIRNVAAGRASHRFDIEVEGNHNYFVDGVMVHNSPETTPGGRALKFYSSVRLDIRRIESIKDGVEVVGNRTRVKVVKNKVAPPFRQAEFDIMYGKGISREGSALDIGVDLGLVKKSGAWYTYEGEQLGQGRENAKAFLLENPEVMVEISERIRQQVGIGASDEEPVEGDELDPDDLPITLD
;
A
#
# COMPACT_ATOMS: atom_id res chain seq x y z
N SER A 1 34.21 46.40 -6.27
CA SER A 1 33.73 47.01 -5.01
C SER A 1 33.32 48.47 -5.25
N MET A 2 32.07 48.86 -4.94
CA MET A 2 31.59 50.26 -5.05
C MET A 2 32.06 51.15 -3.86
N ALA A 3 33.27 50.91 -3.35
CA ALA A 3 33.77 51.57 -2.13
C ALA A 3 33.73 53.10 -2.21
N TYR A 4 33.94 53.68 -3.40
CA TYR A 4 33.89 55.13 -3.63
C TYR A 4 32.51 55.76 -3.39
N LYS A 5 31.42 54.96 -3.36
CA LYS A 5 30.07 55.44 -3.06
C LYS A 5 29.80 55.55 -1.56
N LEU A 6 30.66 54.99 -0.71
CA LEU A 6 30.55 55.08 0.73
C LEU A 6 31.29 56.32 1.25
N LEU A 7 30.70 56.98 2.25
CA LEU A 7 31.36 58.08 2.97
C LEU A 7 32.70 57.59 3.55
N PRO A 8 33.76 58.44 3.62
CA PRO A 8 35.11 58.02 4.01
C PRO A 8 35.18 57.26 5.34
N LYS A 9 34.32 57.60 6.30
CA LYS A 9 34.24 56.93 7.61
C LYS A 9 33.72 55.48 7.58
N TYR A 10 33.11 55.05 6.48
CA TYR A 10 32.49 53.73 6.30
C TYR A 10 33.19 52.87 5.25
N GLN A 11 34.20 53.41 4.56
CA GLN A 11 35.03 52.61 3.65
C GLN A 11 35.86 51.61 4.48
N GLY A 12 35.89 50.34 4.05
CA GLY A 12 36.64 49.27 4.72
C GLY A 12 35.98 48.61 5.94
N ARG A 13 34.85 49.12 6.44
CA ARG A 13 34.17 48.52 7.63
C ARG A 13 33.28 47.32 7.33
N PHE A 14 32.91 47.10 6.07
CA PHE A 14 31.99 46.04 5.64
C PHE A 14 32.70 44.96 4.80
N GLY A 15 34.02 44.87 4.90
CA GLY A 15 34.75 43.74 4.34
C GLY A 15 34.38 42.49 5.12
N VAL A 16 33.68 41.56 4.48
CA VAL A 16 33.46 40.23 5.03
C VAL A 16 34.62 39.37 4.54
N GLU A 17 35.57 39.09 5.42
CA GLU A 17 36.56 38.05 5.18
C GLU A 17 35.91 36.70 5.52
N PRO A 18 35.75 35.79 4.56
CA PRO A 18 35.21 34.46 4.85
C PRO A 18 36.22 33.71 5.70
N VAL A 19 35.91 33.56 6.99
CA VAL A 19 36.66 32.68 7.90
C VAL A 19 36.06 31.29 7.75
N PHE A 20 36.80 30.40 7.09
CA PHE A 20 36.46 28.99 7.04
C PHE A 20 36.80 28.36 8.39
N ALA A 21 35.79 28.27 9.26
CA ALA A 21 35.88 27.59 10.55
C ALA A 21 35.36 26.15 10.44
N GLU A 22 35.89 25.25 11.26
CA GLU A 22 35.38 23.89 11.36
C GLU A 22 33.90 23.89 11.80
N PRO A 23 33.04 23.05 11.19
CA PRO A 23 31.65 22.92 11.59
C PRO A 23 31.55 22.58 13.08
N LYS A 24 30.75 23.34 13.84
CA LYS A 24 30.45 23.06 15.23
C LYS A 24 28.95 22.95 15.41
N ASP A 25 28.51 21.82 15.97
CA ASP A 25 27.13 21.65 16.40
C ASP A 25 26.91 22.45 17.69
N ALA A 26 26.16 23.54 17.58
CA ALA A 26 25.72 24.32 18.72
C ALA A 26 24.20 24.48 18.66
N LEU A 27 23.54 24.37 19.81
CA LEU A 27 22.13 24.69 19.92
C LEU A 27 21.95 26.19 19.71
N VAL A 28 21.46 26.57 18.53
CA VAL A 28 21.06 27.94 18.23
C VAL A 28 19.55 28.10 18.45
N PRO A 29 19.10 29.19 19.09
CA PRO A 29 17.68 29.45 19.19
C PRO A 29 17.11 29.71 17.79
N MET A 30 16.21 28.85 17.32
CA MET A 30 15.53 29.04 16.05
C MET A 30 14.40 30.08 16.23
N PRO A 31 14.32 31.13 15.39
CA PRO A 31 13.24 32.09 15.46
C PRO A 31 11.91 31.43 15.07
N ILE A 32 10.85 31.68 15.84
CA ILE A 32 9.50 31.22 15.52
C ILE A 32 9.04 31.92 14.24
N THR A 33 8.88 31.18 13.15
CA THR A 33 8.53 31.71 11.82
C THR A 33 7.05 32.08 11.68
N SER A 34 6.15 31.39 12.40
CA SER A 34 4.75 31.80 12.48
C SER A 34 4.04 31.22 13.70
N ILE A 35 3.16 32.01 14.30
CA ILE A 35 2.22 31.57 15.32
C ILE A 35 0.84 31.71 14.72
N ARG A 36 0.08 30.60 14.65
CA ARG A 36 -1.31 30.61 14.18
C ARG A 36 -2.21 30.14 15.30
N ASN A 37 -3.31 30.84 15.50
CA ASN A 37 -4.35 30.41 16.43
C ASN A 37 -5.18 29.34 15.72
N VAL A 38 -5.04 28.09 16.14
CA VAL A 38 -5.82 26.98 15.58
C VAL A 38 -7.26 27.20 16.02
N ALA A 39 -8.18 27.34 15.06
CA ALA A 39 -9.60 27.43 15.37
C ALA A 39 -10.00 26.22 16.24
N ALA A 40 -10.73 26.46 17.33
CA ALA A 40 -11.24 25.38 18.15
C ALA A 40 -12.06 24.44 17.25
N GLY A 41 -11.54 23.24 17.02
CA GLY A 41 -12.28 22.21 16.29
C GLY A 41 -13.61 21.98 16.97
N ARG A 42 -14.64 21.55 16.23
CA ARG A 42 -15.87 21.06 16.85
C ARG A 42 -15.49 19.98 17.85
N ALA A 43 -15.83 20.20 19.12
CA ALA A 43 -15.68 19.17 20.13
C ALA A 43 -16.58 18.01 19.72
N SER A 44 -16.00 16.87 19.36
CA SER A 44 -16.77 15.66 19.14
C SER A 44 -17.15 15.09 20.50
N HIS A 45 -18.44 14.89 20.73
CA HIS A 45 -18.90 14.24 21.94
C HIS A 45 -18.77 12.72 21.75
N ARG A 46 -17.60 12.18 22.05
CA ARG A 46 -17.36 10.73 22.06
C ARG A 46 -17.63 10.17 23.44
N PHE A 47 -18.62 9.29 23.54
CA PHE A 47 -18.88 8.48 24.73
C PHE A 47 -18.56 7.03 24.43
N ASP A 48 -17.62 6.44 25.16
CA ASP A 48 -17.37 5.00 25.10
C ASP A 48 -18.45 4.29 25.96
N ILE A 49 -19.15 3.32 25.37
CA ILE A 49 -20.23 2.55 25.99
C ILE A 49 -19.81 1.08 25.96
N GLU A 50 -19.67 0.46 27.13
CA GLU A 50 -19.40 -0.97 27.24
C GLU A 50 -20.68 -1.68 27.71
N VAL A 51 -21.24 -2.55 26.86
CA VAL A 51 -22.37 -3.41 27.22
C VAL A 51 -21.94 -4.86 27.00
N GLU A 52 -21.93 -5.65 28.08
CA GLU A 52 -21.65 -7.10 28.02
C GLU A 52 -20.32 -7.46 27.32
N GLY A 53 -19.28 -6.65 27.51
CA GLY A 53 -17.95 -6.86 26.90
C GLY A 53 -17.82 -6.35 25.45
N ASN A 54 -18.85 -5.71 24.90
CA ASN A 54 -18.79 -5.05 23.60
C ASN A 54 -18.45 -3.56 23.78
N HIS A 55 -17.27 -3.14 23.29
CA HIS A 55 -16.85 -1.74 23.31
C HIS A 55 -17.50 -0.96 22.16
N ASN A 56 -18.63 -0.32 22.41
CA ASN A 56 -19.26 0.59 21.45
C ASN A 56 -18.84 2.03 21.75
N TYR A 57 -18.94 2.92 20.77
CA TYR A 57 -18.81 4.35 21.06
C TYR A 57 -19.88 5.14 20.32
N PHE A 58 -20.45 6.11 21.03
CA PHE A 58 -21.44 7.04 20.52
C PHE A 58 -20.71 8.34 20.19
N VAL A 59 -20.77 8.75 18.93
CA VAL A 59 -20.22 10.04 18.48
C VAL A 59 -21.32 10.75 17.70
N ASP A 60 -21.69 11.95 18.16
CA ASP A 60 -22.57 12.89 17.46
C ASP A 60 -23.88 12.27 16.93
N GLY A 61 -24.54 11.41 17.72
CA GLY A 61 -25.83 10.80 17.36
C GLY A 61 -25.76 9.41 16.71
N VAL A 62 -24.57 8.95 16.34
CA VAL A 62 -24.37 7.67 15.63
C VAL A 62 -23.74 6.63 16.56
N MET A 63 -24.40 5.48 16.69
CA MET A 63 -23.89 4.34 17.44
C MET A 63 -22.93 3.52 16.57
N VAL A 64 -21.64 3.61 16.83
CA VAL A 64 -20.64 2.78 16.16
C VAL A 64 -20.45 1.50 16.96
N HIS A 65 -20.98 0.41 16.40
CA HIS A 65 -20.81 -0.92 16.94
C HIS A 65 -19.41 -1.43 16.57
N ASN A 66 -18.54 -1.69 17.55
CA ASN A 66 -17.33 -2.46 17.24
C ASN A 66 -17.68 -3.95 17.17
N SER A 67 -16.87 -4.69 16.41
CA SER A 67 -16.84 -6.15 16.52
C SER A 67 -16.40 -6.54 17.95
N PRO A 68 -17.01 -7.57 18.57
CA PRO A 68 -16.53 -8.15 19.84
C PRO A 68 -15.09 -8.68 19.75
N GLU A 69 -14.63 -8.97 18.54
CA GLU A 69 -13.31 -9.53 18.29
C GLU A 69 -12.21 -8.48 18.54
N THR A 70 -11.40 -8.71 19.58
CA THR A 70 -10.24 -7.88 19.92
C THR A 70 -8.94 -8.65 19.70
N THR A 71 -7.95 -7.98 19.09
CA THR A 71 -6.61 -8.56 18.90
C THR A 71 -5.81 -8.42 20.21
N PRO A 72 -5.09 -9.48 20.67
CA PRO A 72 -4.20 -9.37 21.82
C PRO A 72 -3.04 -8.39 21.55
N GLY A 73 -2.37 -7.90 22.60
CA GLY A 73 -1.27 -6.94 22.49
C GLY A 73 -1.67 -5.47 22.62
N GLY A 74 -2.87 -5.21 23.16
CA GLY A 74 -3.35 -3.87 23.48
C GLY A 74 -3.67 -3.02 22.24
N ARG A 75 -3.70 -1.69 22.42
CA ARG A 75 -4.15 -0.76 21.39
C ARG A 75 -3.03 -0.27 20.46
N ALA A 76 -1.77 -0.41 20.85
CA ALA A 76 -0.63 0.14 20.11
C ALA A 76 -0.57 -0.38 18.66
N LEU A 77 -0.68 -1.69 18.46
CA LEU A 77 -0.60 -2.31 17.14
C LEU A 77 -1.69 -1.77 16.18
N LYS A 78 -2.89 -1.45 16.70
CA LYS A 78 -3.97 -0.85 15.90
C LYS A 78 -3.57 0.51 15.32
N PHE A 79 -2.74 1.30 16.01
CA PHE A 79 -2.33 2.63 15.55
C PHE A 79 -1.06 2.59 14.69
N TYR A 80 -0.06 1.81 15.10
CA TYR A 80 1.24 1.73 14.44
C TYR A 80 1.24 0.92 13.14
N SER A 81 0.39 -0.10 13.01
CA SER A 81 0.29 -0.87 11.74
C SER A 81 -0.08 0.01 10.54
N SER A 82 0.65 -0.14 9.44
CA SER A 82 0.30 0.52 8.16
C SER A 82 -0.85 -0.19 7.45
N VAL A 83 -0.87 -1.52 7.51
CA VAL A 83 -1.91 -2.38 6.93
C VAL A 83 -2.37 -3.39 7.98
N ARG A 84 -3.67 -3.67 8.03
CA ARG A 84 -4.26 -4.76 8.81
C ARG A 84 -5.18 -5.59 7.93
N LEU A 85 -4.99 -6.90 7.97
CA LEU A 85 -5.74 -7.89 7.24
C LEU A 85 -6.55 -8.74 8.23
N ASP A 86 -7.85 -8.88 7.99
CA ASP A 86 -8.70 -9.86 8.66
C ASP A 86 -8.90 -11.05 7.72
N ILE A 87 -8.42 -12.23 8.13
CA ILE A 87 -8.45 -13.45 7.34
C ILE A 87 -9.47 -14.42 7.94
N ARG A 88 -10.43 -14.87 7.12
CA ARG A 88 -11.49 -15.80 7.51
C ARG A 88 -11.65 -16.91 6.50
N ARG A 89 -11.76 -18.14 6.97
CA ARG A 89 -12.15 -19.28 6.13
C ARG A 89 -13.64 -19.17 5.78
N ILE A 90 -13.97 -19.34 4.51
CA ILE A 90 -15.35 -19.34 4.00
C ILE A 90 -15.85 -20.78 3.83
N GLU A 91 -15.16 -21.56 3.00
CA GLU A 91 -15.62 -22.87 2.52
C GLU A 91 -14.45 -23.86 2.48
N SER A 92 -14.73 -25.15 2.65
CA SER A 92 -13.75 -26.22 2.48
C SER A 92 -13.83 -26.77 1.05
N ILE A 93 -12.68 -26.79 0.38
CA ILE A 93 -12.54 -27.36 -0.97
C ILE A 93 -12.36 -28.87 -0.81
N LYS A 94 -13.27 -29.62 -1.44
CA LYS A 94 -13.25 -31.08 -1.43
C LYS A 94 -12.98 -31.61 -2.83
N ASP A 95 -12.20 -32.66 -2.90
CA ASP A 95 -12.05 -33.48 -4.10
C ASP A 95 -12.62 -34.87 -3.80
N GLY A 96 -13.82 -35.11 -4.33
CA GLY A 96 -14.63 -36.27 -3.96
C GLY A 96 -14.99 -36.30 -2.47
N VAL A 97 -14.27 -37.13 -1.70
CA VAL A 97 -14.50 -37.34 -0.25
C VAL A 97 -13.47 -36.61 0.62
N GLU A 98 -12.29 -36.30 0.08
CA GLU A 98 -11.19 -35.70 0.83
C GLU A 98 -11.23 -34.17 0.80
N VAL A 99 -10.86 -33.54 1.91
CA VAL A 99 -10.74 -32.07 2.00
C VAL A 99 -9.33 -31.67 1.58
N VAL A 100 -9.20 -31.08 0.39
CA VAL A 100 -7.90 -30.75 -0.21
C VAL A 100 -7.47 -29.31 0.11
N GLY A 101 -8.40 -28.44 0.50
CA GLY A 101 -8.07 -27.05 0.84
C GLY A 101 -9.21 -26.25 1.46
N ASN A 102 -8.99 -24.95 1.61
CA ASN A 102 -9.96 -23.99 2.12
C ASN A 102 -10.01 -22.75 1.23
N ARG A 103 -11.21 -22.32 0.87
CA ARG A 103 -11.45 -21.00 0.29
C ARG A 103 -11.48 -19.96 1.41
N THR A 104 -10.65 -18.94 1.28
CA THR A 104 -10.38 -17.97 2.33
C THR A 104 -10.67 -16.56 1.83
N ARG A 105 -11.32 -15.75 2.66
CA ARG A 105 -11.54 -14.31 2.43
C ARG A 105 -10.57 -13.52 3.29
N VAL A 106 -9.90 -12.55 2.68
CA VAL A 106 -9.10 -11.56 3.38
C VAL A 106 -9.72 -10.18 3.17
N LYS A 107 -10.07 -9.50 4.26
CA LYS A 107 -10.55 -8.12 4.26
C LYS A 107 -9.46 -7.19 4.76
N VAL A 108 -9.18 -6.13 4.00
CA VAL A 108 -8.25 -5.08 4.43
C VAL A 108 -8.98 -4.14 5.39
N VAL A 109 -8.86 -4.37 6.70
CA VAL A 109 -9.56 -3.58 7.74
C VAL A 109 -8.90 -2.22 7.94
N LYS A 110 -7.59 -2.11 7.74
CA LYS A 110 -6.84 -0.85 7.80
C LYS A 110 -5.84 -0.81 6.66
N ASN A 111 -5.77 0.31 5.97
CA ASN A 111 -4.75 0.59 4.97
C ASN A 111 -4.38 2.07 5.03
N LYS A 112 -3.09 2.39 5.16
CA LYS A 112 -2.55 3.76 5.12
C LYS A 112 -1.99 4.15 3.74
N VAL A 113 -1.80 3.19 2.84
CA VAL A 113 -1.13 3.41 1.54
C VAL A 113 -2.13 3.48 0.39
N ALA A 114 -3.25 2.77 0.49
CA ALA A 114 -4.30 2.74 -0.52
C ALA A 114 -5.70 2.67 0.12
N PRO A 115 -6.80 2.72 -0.65
CA PRO A 115 -8.15 2.65 -0.11
C PRO A 115 -8.38 1.40 0.77
N PRO A 116 -8.91 1.54 2.00
CA PRO A 116 -9.21 0.42 2.88
C PRO A 116 -10.52 -0.31 2.49
N PHE A 117 -10.81 -1.40 3.20
CA PHE A 117 -12.05 -2.20 3.11
C PHE A 117 -12.26 -3.02 1.84
N ARG A 118 -11.25 -3.11 0.96
CA ARG A 118 -11.26 -4.10 -0.12
C ARG A 118 -11.16 -5.51 0.43
N GLN A 119 -11.75 -6.45 -0.29
CA GLN A 119 -11.73 -7.87 0.02
C GLN A 119 -11.08 -8.64 -1.13
N ALA A 120 -10.34 -9.69 -0.79
CA ALA A 120 -9.79 -10.65 -1.72
C ALA A 120 -10.22 -12.05 -1.31
N GLU A 121 -10.57 -12.89 -2.28
CA GLU A 121 -10.87 -14.29 -2.08
C GLU A 121 -9.85 -15.14 -2.83
N PHE A 122 -9.33 -16.17 -2.17
CA PHE A 122 -8.40 -17.10 -2.79
C PHE A 122 -8.46 -18.46 -2.12
N ASP A 123 -7.98 -19.46 -2.85
CA ASP A 123 -7.90 -20.84 -2.39
C ASP A 123 -6.56 -21.09 -1.69
N ILE A 124 -6.60 -21.72 -0.51
CA ILE A 124 -5.44 -22.24 0.20
C ILE A 124 -5.49 -23.76 0.13
N MET A 125 -4.59 -24.37 -0.63
CA MET A 125 -4.46 -25.81 -0.80
C MET A 125 -3.49 -26.37 0.24
N TYR A 126 -3.82 -27.49 0.88
CA TYR A 126 -2.93 -28.11 1.86
C TYR A 126 -1.65 -28.62 1.18
N GLY A 127 -0.49 -28.39 1.80
CA GLY A 127 0.83 -28.78 1.27
C GLY A 127 1.38 -27.91 0.12
N LYS A 128 0.54 -27.16 -0.59
CA LYS A 128 0.96 -26.26 -1.69
C LYS A 128 0.88 -24.77 -1.34
N GLY A 129 0.02 -24.38 -0.40
CA GLY A 129 -0.19 -22.99 -0.01
C GLY A 129 -1.24 -22.29 -0.88
N ILE A 130 -1.07 -20.98 -1.10
CA ILE A 130 -2.01 -20.16 -1.87
C ILE A 130 -1.89 -20.52 -3.35
N SER A 131 -3.00 -20.92 -3.99
CA SER A 131 -3.01 -21.20 -5.43
C SER A 131 -3.05 -19.89 -6.22
N ARG A 132 -1.94 -19.59 -6.89
CA ARG A 132 -1.81 -18.39 -7.75
C ARG A 132 -2.59 -18.57 -9.04
N GLU A 133 -2.57 -19.77 -9.59
CA GLU A 133 -3.21 -20.17 -10.85
C GLU A 133 -4.72 -20.05 -10.74
N GLY A 134 -5.29 -20.56 -9.63
CA GLY A 134 -6.72 -20.44 -9.36
C GLY A 134 -7.16 -18.99 -9.19
N SER A 135 -6.34 -18.17 -8.51
CA SER A 135 -6.63 -16.75 -8.29
C SER A 135 -6.54 -15.94 -9.60
N ALA A 136 -5.55 -16.22 -10.44
CA ALA A 136 -5.41 -15.57 -11.75
C ALA A 136 -6.53 -15.95 -12.70
N LEU A 137 -6.97 -17.22 -12.69
CA LEU A 137 -8.12 -17.66 -13.49
C LEU A 137 -9.40 -16.94 -13.07
N ASP A 138 -9.68 -16.87 -11.76
CA ASP A 138 -10.88 -16.20 -11.24
C ASP A 138 -10.90 -14.71 -11.63
N ILE A 139 -9.78 -14.01 -11.43
CA ILE A 139 -9.65 -12.59 -11.80
C ILE A 139 -9.73 -12.42 -13.32
N GLY A 140 -9.11 -13.31 -14.10
CA GLY A 140 -9.14 -13.27 -15.56
C GLY A 140 -10.53 -13.46 -16.13
N VAL A 141 -11.37 -14.28 -15.48
CA VAL A 141 -12.79 -14.44 -15.84
C VAL A 141 -13.58 -13.20 -15.46
N ASP A 142 -13.37 -12.66 -14.26
CA ASP A 142 -14.05 -11.45 -13.77
C ASP A 142 -13.76 -10.21 -14.65
N LEU A 143 -12.52 -10.10 -15.15
CA LEU A 143 -12.08 -9.04 -16.05
C LEU A 143 -12.45 -9.29 -17.53
N GLY A 144 -12.97 -10.48 -17.85
CA GLY A 144 -13.37 -10.87 -19.21
C GLY A 144 -12.22 -11.25 -20.15
N LEU A 145 -11.00 -11.41 -19.64
CA LEU A 145 -9.83 -11.88 -20.40
C LEU A 145 -9.96 -13.37 -20.74
N VAL A 146 -10.47 -14.17 -19.79
CA VAL A 146 -10.77 -15.58 -19.97
C VAL A 146 -12.27 -15.75 -20.16
N LYS A 147 -12.68 -16.33 -21.28
CA LYS A 147 -14.10 -16.58 -21.59
C LYS A 147 -14.53 -17.92 -21.01
N LYS A 148 -15.65 -17.91 -20.28
CA LYS A 148 -16.28 -19.12 -19.75
C LYS A 148 -17.49 -19.50 -20.59
N SER A 149 -17.37 -20.57 -21.38
CA SER A 149 -18.45 -21.15 -22.19
C SER A 149 -19.02 -22.37 -21.46
N GLY A 150 -19.95 -22.13 -20.54
CA GLY A 150 -20.51 -23.16 -19.68
C GLY A 150 -19.48 -23.71 -18.70
N ALA A 151 -19.03 -24.95 -18.93
CA ALA A 151 -17.96 -25.58 -18.14
C ALA A 151 -16.56 -25.37 -18.74
N TRP A 152 -16.44 -24.82 -19.94
CA TRP A 152 -15.15 -24.66 -20.63
C TRP A 152 -14.56 -23.28 -20.40
N TYR A 153 -13.24 -23.24 -20.20
CA TYR A 153 -12.46 -22.00 -20.14
C TYR A 153 -11.64 -21.85 -21.42
N THR A 154 -11.73 -20.66 -22.04
CA THR A 154 -11.04 -20.33 -23.28
C THR A 154 -10.28 -19.02 -23.11
N TYR A 155 -9.01 -19.01 -23.48
CA TYR A 155 -8.16 -17.83 -23.49
C TYR A 155 -7.64 -17.61 -24.92
N GLU A 156 -7.93 -16.44 -25.50
CA GLU A 156 -7.51 -16.06 -26.86
C GLU A 156 -7.79 -17.06 -28.00
N GLY A 157 -8.75 -17.96 -27.80
CA GLY A 157 -9.09 -19.02 -28.77
C GLY A 157 -8.49 -20.38 -28.43
N GLU A 158 -7.55 -20.46 -27.50
CA GLU A 158 -7.05 -21.69 -26.93
C GLU A 158 -7.93 -22.17 -25.77
N GLN A 159 -8.15 -23.49 -25.71
CA GLN A 159 -9.00 -24.10 -24.71
C GLN A 159 -8.16 -24.54 -23.50
N LEU A 160 -8.26 -23.79 -22.40
CA LEU A 160 -7.53 -24.07 -21.15
C LEU A 160 -7.98 -25.36 -20.48
N GLY A 161 -9.24 -25.76 -20.68
CA GLY A 161 -9.78 -27.02 -20.18
C GLY A 161 -11.23 -26.95 -19.72
N GLN A 162 -11.78 -28.12 -19.38
CA GLN A 162 -13.13 -28.27 -18.85
C GLN A 162 -13.09 -28.23 -17.31
N GLY A 163 -13.78 -27.26 -16.73
CA GLY A 163 -13.85 -27.10 -15.28
C GLY A 163 -12.65 -26.35 -14.71
N ARG A 164 -12.81 -25.91 -13.46
CA ARG A 164 -11.84 -25.05 -12.77
C ARG A 164 -10.52 -25.80 -12.50
N GLU A 165 -10.58 -27.04 -12.05
CA GLU A 165 -9.38 -27.82 -11.69
C GLU A 165 -8.51 -28.16 -12.90
N ASN A 166 -9.09 -28.53 -14.04
CA ASN A 166 -8.31 -28.80 -15.26
C ASN A 166 -7.67 -27.52 -15.81
N ALA A 167 -8.37 -26.38 -15.76
CA ALA A 167 -7.79 -25.09 -16.15
C ALA A 167 -6.63 -24.68 -15.23
N LYS A 168 -6.71 -24.95 -13.92
CA LYS A 168 -5.57 -24.76 -13.00
C LYS A 168 -4.38 -25.66 -13.36
N ALA A 169 -4.63 -26.93 -13.67
CA ALA A 169 -3.59 -27.87 -14.07
C ALA A 169 -2.88 -27.41 -15.35
N PHE A 170 -3.64 -26.95 -16.35
CA PHE A 170 -3.09 -26.40 -17.58
C PHE A 170 -2.19 -25.18 -17.34
N LEU A 171 -2.62 -24.23 -16.49
CA LEU A 171 -1.82 -23.05 -16.14
C LEU A 171 -0.56 -23.40 -15.33
N LEU A 172 -0.59 -24.50 -14.58
CA LEU A 172 0.57 -25.00 -13.85
C LEU A 172 1.60 -25.63 -14.80
N GLU A 173 1.14 -26.33 -15.84
CA GLU A 173 1.98 -26.94 -16.86
C GLU A 173 2.56 -25.92 -17.85
N ASN A 174 1.83 -24.82 -18.09
CA ASN A 174 2.20 -23.77 -19.04
C ASN A 174 2.46 -22.43 -18.32
N PRO A 175 3.64 -22.24 -17.69
CA PRO A 175 3.95 -21.04 -16.94
C PRO A 175 4.02 -19.78 -17.81
N GLU A 176 4.32 -19.92 -19.11
CA GLU A 176 4.37 -18.79 -20.05
C GLU A 176 2.99 -18.11 -20.19
N VAL A 177 1.94 -18.91 -20.42
CA VAL A 177 0.55 -18.43 -20.50
C VAL A 177 0.10 -17.82 -19.16
N MET A 178 0.53 -18.41 -18.04
CA MET A 178 0.21 -17.89 -16.71
C MET A 178 0.81 -16.50 -16.45
N VAL A 179 2.06 -16.28 -16.87
CA VAL A 179 2.73 -14.97 -16.76
C VAL A 179 2.02 -13.95 -17.63
N GLU A 180 1.72 -14.31 -18.88
CA GLU A 180 1.03 -13.44 -19.83
C GLU A 180 -0.34 -12.98 -19.29
N ILE A 181 -1.17 -13.92 -18.82
CA ILE A 181 -2.47 -13.62 -18.22
C ILE A 181 -2.28 -12.71 -16.99
N SER A 182 -1.28 -13.00 -16.14
CA SER A 182 -1.02 -12.21 -14.94
C SER A 182 -0.60 -10.77 -15.25
N GLU A 183 0.21 -10.57 -16.30
CA GLU A 183 0.63 -9.24 -16.76
C GLU A 183 -0.55 -8.45 -17.34
N ARG A 184 -1.38 -9.08 -18.18
CA ARG A 184 -2.57 -8.43 -18.72
C ARG A 184 -3.56 -8.04 -17.62
N ILE A 185 -3.76 -8.91 -16.62
CA ILE A 185 -4.58 -8.61 -15.44
C ILE A 185 -4.01 -7.38 -14.71
N ARG A 186 -2.70 -7.34 -14.49
CA ARG A 186 -2.02 -6.23 -13.79
C ARG A 186 -2.16 -4.91 -14.55
N GLN A 187 -1.97 -4.93 -15.87
CA GLN A 187 -2.16 -3.76 -16.73
C GLN A 187 -3.60 -3.23 -16.65
N GLN A 188 -4.60 -4.11 -16.74
CA GLN A 188 -6.01 -3.71 -16.70
C GLN A 188 -6.44 -3.16 -15.34
N VAL A 189 -5.84 -3.65 -14.24
CA VAL A 189 -6.10 -3.17 -12.88
C VAL A 189 -5.25 -1.93 -12.54
N GLY A 190 -4.33 -1.51 -13.43
CA GLY A 190 -3.46 -0.36 -13.23
C GLY A 190 -2.37 -0.59 -12.17
N ILE A 191 -2.00 -1.86 -11.91
CA ILE A 191 -0.95 -2.23 -10.96
C ILE A 191 0.28 -2.61 -11.76
N GLY A 192 1.32 -1.76 -11.75
CA GLY A 192 2.54 -2.01 -12.50
C GLY A 192 2.58 -1.35 -13.88
N ALA A 193 1.63 -0.46 -14.21
CA ALA A 193 1.96 0.65 -15.08
C ALA A 193 2.85 1.59 -14.27
N SER A 194 4.15 1.34 -14.28
CA SER A 194 5.05 2.46 -14.24
C SER A 194 4.76 3.23 -15.52
N ASP A 195 4.22 4.43 -15.38
CA ASP A 195 4.56 5.48 -16.33
C ASP A 195 6.07 5.69 -16.18
N GLU A 196 6.87 4.76 -16.71
CA GLU A 196 8.22 5.06 -17.16
C GLU A 196 8.05 5.92 -18.42
N GLU A 197 7.56 7.15 -18.23
CA GLU A 197 8.17 8.21 -19.00
C GLU A 197 9.65 8.17 -18.63
N PRO A 198 10.57 8.06 -19.59
CA PRO A 198 11.98 8.26 -19.28
C PRO A 198 12.04 9.66 -18.65
N VAL A 199 12.56 9.74 -17.43
CA VAL A 199 12.88 11.02 -16.81
C VAL A 199 14.06 11.58 -17.61
N GLU A 200 13.76 12.17 -18.79
CA GLU A 200 14.68 13.05 -19.49
C GLU A 200 14.82 14.30 -18.63
N GLY A 201 15.89 14.32 -17.83
CA GLY A 201 16.33 15.52 -17.13
C GLY A 201 16.27 15.45 -15.61
N ASP A 202 16.90 14.45 -15.00
CA ASP A 202 17.63 14.72 -13.76
C ASP A 202 19.00 15.26 -14.20
N GLU A 203 19.10 16.58 -14.38
CA GLU A 203 20.40 17.23 -14.20
C GLU A 203 20.80 16.95 -12.76
N LEU A 204 21.63 15.93 -12.56
CA LEU A 204 22.27 15.66 -11.27
C LEU A 204 22.92 16.97 -10.81
N ASP A 205 22.44 17.52 -9.70
CA ASP A 205 23.04 18.68 -9.05
C ASP A 205 24.52 18.32 -8.80
N PRO A 206 25.50 19.16 -9.17
CA PRO A 206 26.93 18.85 -8.99
C PRO A 206 27.33 18.46 -7.55
N ASP A 207 26.47 18.74 -6.57
CA ASP A 207 26.64 18.36 -5.16
C ASP A 207 26.29 16.88 -4.86
N ASP A 208 25.55 16.19 -5.74
CA ASP A 208 25.18 14.76 -5.61
C ASP A 208 26.19 13.81 -6.28
N LEU A 209 27.23 14.35 -6.92
CA LEU A 209 28.31 13.53 -7.47
C LEU A 209 29.21 13.01 -6.34
N PRO A 210 29.59 11.72 -6.36
CA PRO A 210 30.52 11.19 -5.38
C PRO A 210 31.86 11.92 -5.51
N ILE A 211 32.29 12.56 -4.43
CA ILE A 211 33.55 13.28 -4.34
C ILE A 211 34.69 12.32 -4.68
N THR A 212 35.36 12.55 -5.81
CA THR A 212 36.60 11.85 -6.15
C THR A 212 37.74 12.46 -5.35
N LEU A 213 38.37 11.66 -4.48
CA LEU A 213 39.66 12.01 -3.88
C LEU A 213 40.77 11.74 -4.91
N ASP A 214 41.27 12.80 -5.53
CA ASP A 214 42.65 12.85 -6.05
C ASP A 214 43.58 13.43 -4.98
#